data_AF-A0A4Q1RSW2-F1
#
_entry.id   AF-A0A4Q1RSW2-F1
#
_cell.length_a   1.000
_cell.length_b   1.000
_cell.length_c   1.000
_cell.angle_alpha   90.00
_cell.angle_beta   90.00
_cell.angle_gamma   90.00
#
_symmetry.space_group_name_H-M   'P 1'
#
loop_
_entity.id
_entity.type
_entity.pdbx_description
1 polymer ?
#
loop_
_entity_poly.entity_id
_entity_poly.type
_entity_poly.pdbx_seq_one_letter_code
_entity_poly.pdbx_strand_id
1 'polypeptide(L)'
;MAKEWERSRRGAKKFAREVEIGKTYYTIHTTKNPWGEEQVWDSHVFDRRSWLTGAAMGGHMSAEYLCLNYGPIYDEQPGSHIRPLFEKDDDQVYATPMDILQVRESRRKQGVRR
;
A
#
# COMPACT_ATOMS: atom_id res chain seq x y z
N MET A 1 -1.29 -11.07 -15.95
CA MET A 1 0.04 -10.44 -15.85
C MET A 1 -0.11 -9.33 -14.85
N ALA A 2 0.64 -9.39 -13.75
CA ALA A 2 0.64 -8.36 -12.73
C ALA A 2 0.90 -6.99 -13.37
N LYS A 3 0.11 -5.99 -12.98
CA LYS A 3 0.29 -4.61 -13.39
C LYS A 3 1.41 -3.99 -12.57
N GLU A 4 2.38 -3.44 -13.27
CA GLU A 4 3.54 -2.79 -12.67
C GLU A 4 3.56 -1.30 -12.98
N TRP A 5 3.97 -0.50 -12.00
CA TRP A 5 4.26 0.91 -12.17
C TRP A 5 5.69 1.22 -11.76
N GLU A 6 6.49 1.64 -12.73
CA GLU A 6 7.89 2.00 -12.53
C GLU A 6 8.07 3.19 -11.58
N ARG A 7 9.22 3.21 -10.90
CA ARG A 7 9.69 4.34 -10.10
C ARG A 7 10.16 5.50 -10.98
N SER A 8 9.21 6.17 -11.62
CA SER A 8 9.44 7.36 -12.42
C SER A 8 8.30 8.37 -12.21
N ARG A 9 8.54 9.65 -12.53
CA ARG A 9 7.47 10.67 -12.48
C ARG A 9 6.26 10.29 -13.33
N ARG A 10 6.48 9.63 -14.46
CA ARG A 10 5.41 9.15 -15.35
C ARG A 10 4.70 7.94 -14.74
N GLY A 11 5.44 6.98 -14.19
CA GLY A 11 4.90 5.80 -13.50
C GLY A 11 4.05 6.20 -12.30
N ALA A 12 4.54 7.10 -11.45
CA ALA A 12 3.84 7.60 -10.28
C ALA A 12 2.52 8.31 -10.61
N LYS A 13 2.52 9.18 -11.63
CA LYS A 13 1.29 9.83 -12.10
C LYS A 13 0.29 8.83 -12.69
N LYS A 14 0.78 7.82 -13.41
CA LYS A 14 -0.08 6.75 -13.94
C LYS A 14 -0.69 5.94 -12.80
N PHE A 15 0.13 5.54 -11.83
CA PHE A 15 -0.31 4.81 -10.65
C PHE A 15 -1.39 5.57 -9.88
N ALA A 16 -1.17 6.85 -9.58
CA ALA A 16 -2.14 7.65 -8.81
C ALA A 16 -3.48 7.88 -9.51
N ARG A 17 -3.55 7.71 -10.84
CA ARG A 17 -4.81 7.74 -11.60
C ARG A 17 -5.54 6.40 -11.56
N GLU A 18 -4.78 5.31 -11.56
CA GLU A 18 -5.30 3.94 -11.65
C GLU A 18 -5.49 3.26 -10.29
N VAL A 19 -5.04 3.92 -9.21
CA VAL A 19 -5.16 3.42 -7.85
C VAL A 19 -6.63 3.31 -7.42
N GLU A 20 -7.01 2.14 -6.93
CA GLU A 20 -8.32 1.83 -6.41
C GLU A 20 -8.32 1.92 -4.88
N ILE A 21 -9.33 2.55 -4.31
CA ILE A 21 -9.48 2.66 -2.86
C ILE A 21 -9.89 1.29 -2.32
N GLY A 22 -9.19 0.83 -1.27
CA GLY A 22 -9.41 -0.48 -0.64
C GLY A 22 -8.66 -1.64 -1.30
N LYS A 23 -8.02 -1.42 -2.46
CA LYS A 23 -7.14 -2.43 -3.07
C LYS A 23 -5.77 -2.43 -2.39
N THR A 24 -5.19 -3.62 -2.25
CA THR A 24 -3.82 -3.81 -1.73
C THR A 24 -2.83 -3.77 -2.89
N TYR A 25 -1.76 -3.02 -2.72
CA TYR A 25 -0.64 -2.92 -3.64
C TYR A 25 0.65 -3.31 -2.93
N TYR A 26 1.64 -3.76 -3.68
CA TYR A 26 2.87 -4.30 -3.11
C TYR A 26 4.10 -3.57 -3.66
N THR A 27 5.12 -3.48 -2.85
CA THR A 27 6.44 -2.98 -3.24
C THR A 27 7.49 -3.99 -2.84
N ILE A 28 8.56 -4.11 -3.64
CA ILE A 28 9.68 -5.00 -3.37
C ILE A 28 10.91 -4.14 -3.08
N HIS A 29 11.61 -4.45 -2.01
CA HIS A 29 12.80 -3.73 -1.56
C HIS A 29 13.93 -4.72 -1.26
N THR A 30 15.16 -4.25 -1.40
CA THR A 30 16.33 -5.00 -0.93
C THR A 30 16.70 -4.52 0.46
N THR A 31 16.63 -5.42 1.44
CA THR A 31 17.10 -5.20 2.81
C THR A 31 18.55 -5.66 2.94
N LYS A 32 19.37 -4.88 3.65
CA LYS A 32 20.75 -5.25 3.98
C LYS A 32 20.78 -5.90 5.35
N ASN A 33 21.00 -7.20 5.39
CA ASN A 33 21.12 -7.98 6.61
C ASN A 33 22.60 -8.32 6.86
N PRO A 34 22.97 -8.71 8.09
CA PRO A 34 24.35 -9.12 8.40
C PRO A 34 24.87 -10.29 7.54
N TRP A 35 23.96 -11.11 6.99
CA TRP A 35 24.28 -12.31 6.20
C TRP A 35 24.15 -12.10 4.69
N GLY A 36 23.78 -10.90 4.24
CA GLY A 36 23.64 -10.58 2.82
C GLY A 36 22.49 -9.63 2.51
N GLU A 37 22.32 -9.40 1.21
CA GLU A 37 21.19 -8.65 0.67
C GLU A 37 20.02 -9.60 0.40
N GLU A 38 18.83 -9.22 0.84
CA GLU A 38 17.63 -10.04 0.70
C GLU A 38 16.48 -9.20 0.18
N GLN A 39 15.76 -9.72 -0.83
CA GLN A 39 14.54 -9.11 -1.31
C GLN A 39 13.38 -9.43 -0.38
N VAL A 40 12.64 -8.38 -0.02
CA VAL A 40 11.45 -8.46 0.80
C VAL A 40 10.34 -7.62 0.19
N TRP A 41 9.09 -7.97 0.48
CA TRP A 41 7.94 -7.18 0.03
C TRP A 41 7.19 -6.51 1.16
N ASP A 42 6.59 -5.35 0.86
CA ASP A 42 5.70 -4.62 1.75
C ASP A 42 4.34 -4.40 1.07
N SER A 43 3.28 -4.25 1.87
CA SER A 43 1.91 -4.09 1.39
C SER A 43 1.31 -2.75 1.78
N HIS A 44 0.64 -2.11 0.84
CA HIS A 44 0.11 -0.76 0.95
C HIS A 44 -1.37 -0.74 0.56
N VAL A 45 -2.19 -0.10 1.40
CA VAL A 45 -3.63 0.06 1.14
C VAL A 45 -3.98 1.54 1.13
N PHE A 46 -4.63 1.98 0.06
CA PHE A 46 -5.15 3.34 -0.07
C PHE A 46 -6.60 3.36 0.37
N ASP A 47 -6.89 4.04 1.47
CA ASP A 47 -8.17 3.93 2.17
C ASP A 47 -8.96 5.25 2.18
N ARG A 48 -8.40 6.32 1.61
CA ARG A 48 -9.08 7.60 1.43
C ARG A 48 -8.53 8.38 0.26
N ARG A 49 -9.24 9.45 -0.09
CA ARG A 49 -8.72 10.55 -0.89
C ARG A 49 -8.50 11.78 -0.01
N SER A 50 -7.41 12.51 -0.27
CA SER A 50 -7.13 13.80 0.33
C SER A 50 -8.23 14.80 -0.03
N TRP A 51 -8.73 15.56 0.95
CA TRP A 51 -9.76 16.57 0.69
C TRP A 51 -9.23 17.75 -0.13
N LEU A 52 -7.96 18.11 0.09
CA LEU A 52 -7.33 19.27 -0.55
C LEU A 52 -6.86 18.96 -1.97
N THR A 53 -6.31 17.75 -2.19
CA THR A 53 -5.64 17.40 -3.44
C THR A 53 -6.33 16.29 -4.24
N GLY A 54 -7.35 15.61 -3.69
CA GLY A 54 -8.02 14.48 -4.32
C GLY A 54 -7.17 13.21 -4.48
N ALA A 55 -5.89 13.26 -4.10
CA ALA A 55 -4.95 12.16 -4.21
C ALA A 55 -5.36 10.99 -3.31
N ALA A 56 -5.21 9.75 -3.79
CA ALA A 56 -5.38 8.57 -2.95
C ALA A 56 -4.29 8.52 -1.89
N MET A 57 -4.68 8.23 -0.65
CA MET A 57 -3.80 8.22 0.52
C MET A 57 -3.93 6.89 1.26
N GLY A 58 -2.79 6.34 1.68
CA GLY A 58 -2.67 5.24 2.62
C GLY A 58 -1.85 5.72 3.82
N GLY A 59 -2.47 5.76 5.00
CA GLY A 59 -1.82 6.39 6.18
C GLY A 59 -1.39 7.83 5.89
N HIS A 60 -0.10 8.12 6.03
CA HIS A 60 0.50 9.44 5.81
C HIS A 60 1.01 9.66 4.38
N MET A 61 0.97 8.64 3.52
CA MET A 61 1.56 8.68 2.18
C MET A 61 0.50 8.77 1.09
N SER A 62 0.79 9.53 0.03
CA SER A 62 0.00 9.53 -1.19
C SER A 62 0.47 8.42 -2.14
N ALA A 63 -0.40 7.99 -3.05
CA ALA A 63 -0.07 7.00 -4.08
C ALA A 63 1.15 7.43 -4.92
N GLU A 64 1.20 8.71 -5.32
CA GLU A 64 2.34 9.25 -6.06
C GLU A 64 3.64 9.20 -5.25
N TYR A 65 3.57 9.59 -3.97
CA TYR A 65 4.74 9.59 -3.09
C TYR A 65 5.26 8.18 -2.83
N LEU A 66 4.36 7.20 -2.64
CA LEU A 66 4.73 5.79 -2.52
C LEU A 66 5.53 5.33 -3.75
N CYS A 67 4.99 5.56 -4.94
CA CYS A 67 5.60 5.11 -6.19
C CYS A 67 6.97 5.74 -6.45
N LEU A 68 7.15 7.03 -6.11
CA LEU A 68 8.41 7.74 -6.32
C LEU A 68 9.54 7.31 -5.38
N ASN A 69 9.19 6.94 -4.15
CA ASN A 69 10.20 6.61 -3.13
C ASN A 69 10.46 5.10 -3.06
N TYR A 70 9.41 4.31 -3.18
CA TYR A 70 9.42 2.87 -2.88
C TYR A 70 9.08 1.99 -4.09
N GLY A 71 8.74 2.59 -5.23
CA GLY A 71 8.45 1.84 -6.46
C GLY A 71 9.67 1.06 -6.96
N PRO A 72 9.46 0.08 -7.86
CA PRO A 72 8.21 -0.22 -8.58
C PRO A 72 7.07 -0.76 -7.70
N ILE A 73 5.82 -0.50 -8.11
CA ILE A 73 4.60 -0.97 -7.44
C ILE A 73 3.96 -2.09 -8.26
N TYR A 74 3.45 -3.10 -7.57
CA TYR A 74 2.76 -4.26 -8.13
C TYR A 74 1.33 -4.34 -7.60
N ASP A 75 0.39 -4.80 -8.42
CA ASP A 75 -1.01 -5.03 -8.02
C ASP A 75 -1.31 -6.46 -7.55
N GLU A 76 -0.38 -7.37 -7.73
CA GLU A 76 -0.42 -8.75 -7.26
C GLU A 76 0.66 -8.99 -6.20
N GLN A 77 0.37 -9.89 -5.27
CA GLN A 77 1.32 -10.24 -4.22
C GLN A 77 2.56 -10.90 -4.85
N PRO A 78 3.79 -10.53 -4.44
CA PRO A 78 4.99 -11.22 -4.87
C PRO A 78 4.93 -12.70 -4.50
N GLY A 79 5.49 -13.56 -5.36
CA GLY A 79 5.48 -15.01 -5.15
C GLY A 79 6.20 -15.41 -3.86
N SER A 80 5.97 -16.65 -3.40
CA SER A 80 6.50 -17.19 -2.13
C SER A 80 8.02 -17.19 -1.99
N HIS A 81 8.77 -16.87 -3.05
CA HIS A 81 10.22 -16.75 -3.05
C HIS A 81 10.71 -15.42 -2.45
N ILE A 82 9.82 -14.42 -2.29
CA ILE A 82 10.12 -13.16 -1.62
C ILE A 82 9.34 -13.14 -0.31
N ARG A 83 10.05 -13.01 0.81
CA ARG A 83 9.40 -12.95 2.13
C ARG A 83 8.79 -11.56 2.37
N PRO A 84 7.78 -11.44 3.24
CA PRO A 84 7.35 -10.13 3.71
C PRO A 84 8.47 -9.44 4.51
N LEU A 85 8.51 -8.11 4.45
CA LEU A 85 9.45 -7.28 5.20
C LEU A 85 9.25 -7.45 6.71
N PHE A 86 8.00 -7.53 7.14
CA PHE A 86 7.61 -7.82 8.51
C PHE A 86 6.94 -9.20 8.56
N GLU A 87 7.38 -10.06 9.48
CA GLU A 87 6.73 -11.34 9.72
C GLU A 87 5.25 -11.10 10.01
N LYS A 88 4.39 -11.82 9.28
CA LYS A 88 3.02 -12.02 9.71
C LYS A 88 3.10 -13.10 10.78
N ASP A 89 2.86 -12.75 12.03
CA ASP A 89 2.50 -13.76 13.01
C ASP A 89 1.21 -14.41 12.47
N ASP A 90 1.24 -15.70 12.12
CA ASP A 90 0.10 -16.41 11.52
C ASP A 90 -1.17 -16.36 12.41
N ASP A 91 -1.00 -16.04 13.69
CA ASP A 91 -2.06 -15.89 14.69
C ASP A 91 -2.59 -14.44 14.83
N GLN A 92 -1.97 -13.45 14.18
CA GLN A 92 -2.45 -12.07 14.20
C GLN A 92 -3.34 -11.77 12.98
N VAL A 93 -4.64 -11.61 13.24
CA VAL A 93 -5.58 -11.02 12.26
C VAL A 93 -5.21 -9.55 12.08
N TYR A 94 -4.31 -9.27 11.14
CA TYR A 94 -4.05 -7.89 10.71
C TYR A 94 -5.32 -7.33 10.07
N ALA A 95 -5.59 -6.06 10.36
CA ALA A 95 -6.72 -5.36 9.77
C ALA A 95 -6.63 -5.48 8.24
N THR A 96 -7.57 -6.22 7.65
CA THR A 96 -7.72 -6.30 6.21
C THR A 96 -8.06 -4.92 5.67
N PRO A 97 -7.89 -4.68 4.36
CA PRO A 97 -8.39 -3.45 3.73
C PRO A 97 -9.87 -3.19 4.09
N MET A 98 -10.67 -4.25 4.20
CA MET A 98 -12.06 -4.18 4.64
C MET A 98 -12.21 -3.75 6.10
N ASP A 99 -11.40 -4.27 7.01
CA ASP A 99 -11.42 -3.86 8.42
C ASP A 99 -11.08 -2.37 8.58
N ILE A 100 -10.09 -1.89 7.81
CA ILE A 100 -9.69 -0.47 7.80
C ILE A 100 -10.84 0.42 7.30
N LEU A 101 -11.51 0.01 6.21
CA LEU A 101 -12.66 0.72 5.67
C LEU A 101 -13.83 0.74 6.66
N GLN A 102 -14.16 -0.41 7.27
CA GLN A 102 -15.22 -0.53 8.26
C GLN A 102 -14.98 0.35 9.50
N VAL A 103 -13.77 0.36 10.05
CA VAL A 103 -13.40 1.21 11.20
C VAL A 103 -13.50 2.70 10.86
N ARG A 104 -13.23 3.08 9.61
CA ARG A 104 -13.38 4.49 9.19
C ARG A 104 -14.84 4.88 8.97
N GLU A 105 -15.63 4.01 8.35
CA GLU A 105 -17.06 4.26 8.19
C GLU A 105 -17.77 4.39 9.53
N SER A 106 -17.43 3.54 10.50
CA SER A 106 -18.00 3.62 11.85
C SER A 106 -17.66 4.95 12.54
N ARG A 107 -16.41 5.42 12.44
CA ARG A 107 -16.00 6.75 12.94
C ARG A 107 -16.76 7.89 12.26
N ARG A 108 -16.97 7.83 10.94
CA ARG A 108 -17.76 8.85 10.21
C ARG A 108 -19.21 8.91 10.70
N LYS A 109 -19.87 7.75 10.87
CA LYS A 109 -21.25 7.68 11.37
C LYS A 109 -21.38 8.19 12.80
N GLN A 110 -20.36 7.98 13.63
CA GLN A 110 -20.35 8.43 15.03
C GLN A 110 -20.22 9.97 15.16
N GLY A 111 -19.49 10.62 14.24
CA GLY A 111 -19.33 12.08 14.22
C GLY A 111 -20.58 12.85 13.78
N VAL A 112 -21.56 12.20 13.13
CA VAL A 112 -22.82 12.83 12.67
C VAL A 112 -23.90 12.84 13.78
N ARG A 113 -23.67 12.14 14.90
CA ARG A 113 -24.62 12.05 16.03
C ARG A 113 -24.38 13.09 17.14
N ARG A 114 -23.66 14.18 16.86
CA ARG A 114 -23.46 15.29 17.81
C ARG A 114 -24.03 16.58 17.26
#